data_AF-A0AAV0JBF3-F1
#
_entry.id   AF-A0AAV0JBF3-F1
#
_cell.length_a   1.000
_cell.length_b   1.000
_cell.length_c   1.000
_cell.angle_alpha   90.00
_cell.angle_beta   90.00
_cell.angle_gamma   90.00
#
_symmetry.space_group_name_H-M   'P 1'
#
loop_
_entity.id
_entity.type
_entity.pdbx_description
1 polymer ?
#
loop_
_entity_poly.entity_id
_entity_poly.type
_entity_poly.pdbx_seq_one_letter_code
_entity_poly.pdbx_strand_id
1 'polypeptide(L)'
;MIYLYGQPLLPKMHYLHPFTVNQVDSLRFQAMRIVATRLGRAEPPLRKEVVEYMIDVDSHMWSMRRSKANFFRVVSLFSGMMSISKWIGEVCQWKNPVTTVLVHVLFFILVCYPELILPTVFLYMFLIGVWNFRFRPRNPPHMDTKLSWAEAVAADELDEEFDTFPTTKAQDVVRMRYDRLRSVAGRIQTVVGDIATQGERFQGLLSWRDPRATSLFVMFCFVVAVALYITPFKMVALVAGLLWLRHPKFRSKLPSVPSNFFRRLPSRADSML
;
A
#
# COMPACT_ATOMS: atom_id res chain seq x y z
N MET A 1 -19.66 -0.59 -25.27
CA MET A 1 -19.43 -0.24 -23.85
C MET A 1 -17.99 0.21 -23.58
N ILE A 2 -17.34 0.99 -24.45
CA ILE A 2 -16.01 1.61 -24.15
C ILE A 2 -16.18 3.08 -23.75
N TYR A 3 -17.15 3.78 -24.38
CA TYR A 3 -17.46 5.17 -24.07
C TYR A 3 -17.87 5.42 -22.60
N LEU A 4 -18.38 4.39 -21.91
CA LEU A 4 -18.81 4.48 -20.51
C LEU A 4 -17.64 4.79 -19.56
N TYR A 5 -16.42 4.34 -19.89
CA TYR A 5 -15.21 4.65 -19.11
C TYR A 5 -14.79 6.12 -19.23
N GLY A 6 -15.22 6.82 -20.28
CA GLY A 6 -14.99 8.25 -20.46
C GLY A 6 -16.12 9.13 -19.93
N GLN A 7 -17.22 8.54 -19.45
CA GLN A 7 -18.35 9.29 -18.91
C GLN A 7 -18.17 9.51 -17.40
N PRO A 8 -18.49 10.72 -16.90
CA PRO A 8 -18.48 10.97 -15.47
C PRO A 8 -19.52 10.10 -14.78
N LEU A 9 -19.16 9.56 -13.60
CA LEU A 9 -20.03 8.70 -12.80
C LEU A 9 -21.30 9.42 -12.31
N LEU A 10 -21.18 10.73 -12.09
CA LEU A 10 -22.28 11.57 -11.63
C LEU A 10 -22.67 12.61 -12.72
N PRO A 11 -23.89 13.13 -12.68
CA PRO A 11 -24.24 14.34 -13.42
C PRO A 11 -23.28 15.49 -13.11
N LYS A 12 -22.98 16.33 -14.12
CA LYS A 12 -22.04 17.48 -14.01
C LYS A 12 -22.29 18.36 -12.78
N MET A 13 -23.56 18.54 -12.40
CA MET A 13 -23.97 19.34 -11.25
C MET A 13 -23.27 18.93 -9.94
N HIS A 14 -23.06 17.64 -9.70
CA HIS A 14 -22.46 17.15 -8.45
C HIS A 14 -20.93 17.26 -8.40
N TYR A 15 -20.28 17.57 -9.52
CA TYR A 15 -18.86 17.93 -9.53
C TYR A 15 -18.64 19.41 -9.23
N LEU A 16 -19.61 20.27 -9.59
CA LEU A 16 -19.58 21.70 -9.27
C LEU A 16 -20.09 21.97 -7.84
N HIS A 17 -21.09 21.19 -7.41
CA HIS A 17 -21.69 21.26 -6.08
C HIS A 17 -21.69 19.86 -5.46
N PRO A 18 -20.58 19.48 -4.79
CA PRO A 18 -20.47 18.16 -4.19
C PRO A 18 -21.50 17.99 -3.08
N PHE A 19 -22.05 16.78 -2.99
CA PHE A 19 -22.92 16.41 -1.87
C PHE A 19 -22.15 16.44 -0.56
N THR A 20 -22.83 16.82 0.52
CA THR A 20 -22.30 16.62 1.86
C THR A 20 -22.30 15.13 2.21
N VAL A 21 -21.41 14.70 3.10
CA VAL A 21 -21.33 13.29 3.55
C VAL A 21 -22.70 12.78 4.00
N ASN A 22 -23.42 13.57 4.80
CA ASN A 22 -24.77 13.24 5.27
C ASN A 22 -25.79 13.06 4.13
N GLN A 23 -25.70 13.87 3.07
CA GLN A 23 -26.59 13.74 1.91
C GLN A 23 -26.30 12.45 1.12
N VAL A 24 -25.02 12.11 0.94
CA VAL A 24 -24.60 10.87 0.29
C VAL A 24 -25.10 9.66 1.09
N ASP A 25 -24.93 9.68 2.41
CA ASP A 25 -25.36 8.59 3.28
C ASP A 25 -26.89 8.41 3.26
N SER A 26 -27.64 9.51 3.28
CA SER A 26 -29.10 9.48 3.14
C SER A 26 -29.55 8.91 1.79
N LEU A 27 -28.92 9.35 0.69
CA LEU A 27 -29.20 8.82 -0.66
C LEU A 27 -28.85 7.34 -0.77
N ARG A 28 -27.72 6.92 -0.21
CA ARG A 28 -27.31 5.51 -0.14
C ARG A 28 -28.34 4.70 0.63
N PHE A 29 -28.78 5.17 1.79
CA PHE A 29 -29.81 4.50 2.59
C PHE A 29 -31.12 4.31 1.81
N GLN A 30 -31.60 5.34 1.12
CA GLN A 30 -32.81 5.23 0.30
C GLN A 30 -32.63 4.22 -0.86
N ALA A 31 -31.49 4.27 -1.55
CA ALA A 31 -31.16 3.33 -2.62
C ALA A 31 -31.14 1.89 -2.10
N MET A 32 -30.50 1.65 -0.95
CA MET A 32 -30.44 0.32 -0.31
C MET A 32 -31.84 -0.21 0.02
N ARG A 33 -32.73 0.63 0.56
CA ARG A 33 -34.12 0.25 0.85
C ARG A 33 -34.90 -0.14 -0.40
N ILE A 34 -34.69 0.58 -1.51
CA ILE A 34 -35.32 0.24 -2.80
C ILE A 34 -34.79 -1.10 -3.32
N VAL A 35 -33.48 -1.36 -3.21
CA VAL A 35 -32.90 -2.65 -3.64
C VAL A 35 -33.42 -3.80 -2.76
N ALA A 36 -33.47 -3.63 -1.44
CA ALA A 36 -34.00 -4.64 -0.51
C ALA A 36 -35.47 -4.99 -0.80
N THR A 37 -36.32 -3.99 -1.06
CA THR A 37 -37.73 -4.24 -1.42
C THR A 37 -37.89 -4.94 -2.77
N ARG A 38 -37.01 -4.66 -3.74
CA ARG A 38 -37.02 -5.34 -5.04
C ARG A 38 -36.54 -6.79 -4.93
N LEU A 39 -35.44 -7.03 -4.21
CA LEU A 39 -34.88 -8.37 -4.02
C LEU A 39 -35.74 -9.27 -3.12
N GLY A 40 -36.51 -8.69 -2.20
CA GLY A 40 -37.52 -9.42 -1.44
C GLY A 40 -38.69 -9.94 -2.30
N ARG A 41 -38.86 -9.41 -3.51
CA ARG A 41 -39.86 -9.86 -4.50
C ARG A 41 -39.26 -10.71 -5.62
N ALA A 42 -37.94 -10.95 -5.60
CA ALA A 42 -37.28 -11.80 -6.59
C ALA A 42 -37.55 -13.29 -6.29
N GLU A 43 -37.26 -14.17 -7.26
CA GLU A 43 -37.31 -15.62 -7.08
C GLU A 43 -35.87 -16.19 -7.14
N PRO A 44 -35.33 -16.76 -6.05
CA PRO A 44 -35.89 -16.86 -4.70
C PRO A 44 -35.89 -15.52 -3.93
N PRO A 45 -36.85 -15.29 -3.01
CA PRO A 45 -36.94 -14.03 -2.27
C PRO A 45 -35.82 -13.91 -1.26
N LEU A 46 -35.07 -12.80 -1.32
CA LEU A 46 -34.02 -12.50 -0.34
C LEU A 46 -34.60 -11.73 0.84
N ARG A 47 -34.33 -12.22 2.05
CA ARG A 47 -34.73 -11.50 3.28
C ARG A 47 -34.02 -10.15 3.34
N LYS A 48 -34.72 -9.15 3.86
CA LYS A 48 -34.20 -7.78 4.02
C LYS A 48 -32.86 -7.77 4.74
N GLU A 49 -32.73 -8.52 5.83
CA GLU A 49 -31.48 -8.68 6.61
C GLU A 49 -30.30 -9.12 5.75
N VAL A 50 -30.52 -10.11 4.86
CA VAL A 50 -29.48 -10.63 3.95
C VAL A 50 -29.08 -9.57 2.94
N VAL A 51 -30.06 -8.83 2.40
CA VAL A 51 -29.79 -7.75 1.44
C VAL A 51 -29.05 -6.59 2.11
N GLU A 52 -29.44 -6.21 3.31
CA GLU A 52 -28.79 -5.14 4.08
C GLU A 52 -27.35 -5.50 4.45
N TYR A 53 -27.11 -6.76 4.83
CA TYR A 53 -25.77 -7.28 5.06
C TYR A 53 -24.92 -7.30 3.77
N MET A 54 -25.51 -7.72 2.64
CA MET A 54 -24.81 -7.77 1.35
C MET A 54 -24.47 -6.37 0.78
N ILE A 55 -25.31 -5.37 1.00
CA ILE A 55 -25.08 -3.99 0.48
C ILE A 55 -24.27 -3.14 1.49
N ASP A 56 -23.87 -3.73 2.62
CA ASP A 56 -23.05 -3.10 3.63
C ASP A 56 -23.69 -1.81 4.19
N VAL A 57 -24.94 -1.94 4.65
CA VAL A 57 -25.71 -0.83 5.22
C VAL A 57 -24.99 -0.23 6.44
N ASP A 58 -24.36 -1.07 7.25
CA ASP A 58 -23.62 -0.69 8.45
C ASP A 58 -22.11 -0.54 8.21
N SER A 59 -21.72 0.03 7.07
CA SER A 59 -20.30 0.26 6.74
C SER A 59 -19.56 1.15 7.76
N HIS A 60 -20.30 1.95 8.53
CA HIS A 60 -19.76 2.82 9.58
C HIS A 60 -19.48 2.08 10.90
N MET A 61 -20.04 0.87 11.09
CA MET A 61 -19.80 0.08 12.29
C MET A 61 -18.47 -0.67 12.18
N TRP A 62 -17.71 -0.66 13.27
CA TRP A 62 -16.43 -1.36 13.36
C TRP A 62 -16.63 -2.88 13.33
N SER A 63 -15.79 -3.58 12.56
CA SER A 63 -15.71 -5.04 12.56
C SER A 63 -14.26 -5.49 12.39
N MET A 64 -13.83 -6.43 13.23
CA MET A 64 -12.49 -7.01 13.16
C MET A 64 -12.25 -7.72 11.82
N ARG A 65 -13.24 -8.46 11.31
CA ARG A 65 -13.14 -9.18 10.03
C ARG A 65 -12.97 -8.22 8.86
N ARG A 66 -13.78 -7.15 8.79
CA ARG A 66 -13.69 -6.13 7.73
C ARG A 66 -12.34 -5.41 7.76
N SER A 67 -11.84 -5.10 8.96
CA SER A 67 -10.50 -4.52 9.15
C SER A 67 -9.40 -5.44 8.61
N LYS A 68 -9.44 -6.74 8.94
CA LYS A 68 -8.52 -7.75 8.38
C LYS A 68 -8.61 -7.85 6.86
N ALA A 69 -9.82 -7.92 6.31
CA ALA A 69 -10.05 -7.98 4.86
C ALA A 69 -9.43 -6.76 4.14
N ASN A 70 -9.68 -5.56 4.65
CA ASN A 70 -9.08 -4.33 4.11
C ASN A 70 -7.55 -4.32 4.26
N PHE A 71 -7.01 -4.78 5.39
CA PHE A 71 -5.56 -4.92 5.58
C PHE A 71 -4.94 -5.89 4.56
N PHE A 72 -5.53 -7.06 4.34
CA PHE A 72 -5.03 -8.01 3.34
C PHE A 72 -5.16 -7.47 1.91
N ARG A 73 -6.21 -6.71 1.59
CA ARG A 73 -6.31 -5.99 0.33
C ARG A 73 -5.14 -5.03 0.15
N VAL A 74 -4.82 -4.22 1.17
CA VAL A 74 -3.66 -3.33 1.14
C VAL A 74 -2.36 -4.11 0.94
N VAL A 75 -2.12 -5.16 1.73
CA VAL A 75 -0.94 -6.03 1.58
C VAL A 75 -0.85 -6.64 0.18
N SER A 76 -1.99 -7.04 -0.41
CA SER A 76 -2.04 -7.60 -1.76
C SER A 76 -1.62 -6.58 -2.83
N LEU A 77 -1.90 -5.28 -2.64
CA LEU A 77 -1.42 -4.21 -3.54
C LEU A 77 0.12 -4.12 -3.52
N PHE A 78 0.72 -4.37 -2.35
CA PHE A 78 2.18 -4.37 -2.19
C PHE A 78 2.83 -5.70 -2.59
N SER A 79 2.07 -6.77 -2.85
CA SER A 79 2.63 -8.09 -3.20
C SER A 79 3.51 -8.06 -4.45
N GLY A 80 3.10 -7.31 -5.49
CA GLY A 80 3.91 -7.09 -6.69
C GLY A 80 5.21 -6.35 -6.38
N MET A 81 5.14 -5.30 -5.56
CA MET A 81 6.33 -4.53 -5.14
C MET A 81 7.29 -5.38 -4.30
N MET A 82 6.77 -6.23 -3.40
CA MET A 82 7.57 -7.18 -2.62
C MET A 82 8.26 -8.20 -3.53
N SER A 83 7.55 -8.71 -4.54
CA SER A 83 8.13 -9.63 -5.54
C SER A 83 9.23 -8.96 -6.36
N ILE A 84 9.02 -7.72 -6.81
CA ILE A 84 10.03 -6.94 -7.53
C ILE A 84 11.25 -6.68 -6.63
N SER A 85 11.04 -6.26 -5.38
CA SER A 85 12.11 -6.01 -4.41
C SER A 85 12.95 -7.27 -4.17
N LYS A 86 12.29 -8.43 -3.98
CA LYS A 86 12.97 -9.72 -3.87
C LYS A 86 13.78 -10.04 -5.13
N TRP A 87 13.18 -9.88 -6.32
CA TRP A 87 13.86 -10.13 -7.59
C TRP A 87 15.09 -9.21 -7.78
N ILE A 88 14.98 -7.92 -7.48
CA ILE A 88 16.13 -6.98 -7.49
C ILE A 88 17.21 -7.45 -6.51
N GLY A 89 16.81 -7.96 -5.34
CA GLY A 89 17.73 -8.57 -4.38
C GLY A 89 18.47 -9.78 -4.96
N GLU A 90 17.78 -10.65 -5.70
CA GLU A 90 18.37 -11.82 -6.35
C GLU A 90 19.33 -11.44 -7.48
N VAL A 91 19.00 -10.40 -8.26
CA VAL A 91 19.89 -9.79 -9.25
C VAL A 91 21.12 -9.21 -8.57
N CYS A 92 20.95 -8.45 -7.48
CA CYS A 92 22.07 -7.91 -6.70
C CYS A 92 22.98 -9.00 -6.11
N GLN A 93 22.44 -10.17 -5.77
CA GLN A 93 23.17 -11.32 -5.24
C GLN A 93 23.79 -12.20 -6.33
N TRP A 94 23.60 -11.88 -7.61
CA TRP A 94 24.13 -12.67 -8.74
C TRP A 94 23.71 -14.15 -8.68
N LYS A 95 22.49 -14.45 -8.20
CA LYS A 95 21.98 -15.82 -8.11
C LYS A 95 21.93 -16.52 -9.47
N ASN A 96 21.52 -15.78 -10.52
CA ASN A 96 21.57 -16.24 -11.90
C ASN A 96 22.44 -15.25 -12.70
N PRO A 97 23.67 -15.64 -13.07
CA PRO A 97 24.62 -14.72 -13.69
C PRO A 97 24.14 -14.20 -15.06
N VAL A 98 23.41 -15.04 -15.82
CA VAL A 98 22.91 -14.67 -17.15
C VAL A 98 21.87 -13.56 -17.04
N THR A 99 20.90 -13.70 -16.12
CA THR A 99 19.87 -12.67 -15.93
C THR A 99 20.47 -11.39 -15.36
N THR A 100 21.46 -11.48 -14.46
CA THR A 100 22.15 -10.29 -14.00
C THR A 100 22.88 -9.56 -15.11
N VAL A 101 23.64 -10.27 -15.96
CA VAL A 101 24.36 -9.64 -17.08
C VAL A 101 23.36 -8.97 -18.03
N LEU A 102 22.23 -9.61 -18.32
CA LEU A 102 21.17 -9.01 -19.13
C LEU A 102 20.60 -7.73 -18.52
N VAL A 103 20.38 -7.71 -17.19
CA VAL A 103 19.95 -6.49 -16.48
C VAL A 103 21.01 -5.38 -16.54
N HIS A 104 22.30 -5.72 -16.45
CA HIS A 104 23.36 -4.73 -16.58
C HIS A 104 23.44 -4.14 -18.00
N VAL A 105 23.29 -4.99 -19.04
CA VAL A 105 23.24 -4.54 -20.44
C VAL A 105 22.03 -3.65 -20.67
N LEU A 106 20.84 -4.06 -20.21
CA LEU A 106 19.62 -3.26 -20.31
C LEU A 106 19.77 -1.91 -19.58
N PHE A 107 20.32 -1.93 -18.37
CA PHE A 107 20.60 -0.72 -17.59
C PHE A 107 21.55 0.23 -18.34
N PHE A 108 22.64 -0.29 -18.91
CA PHE A 108 23.59 0.51 -19.68
C PHE A 108 22.91 1.18 -20.89
N ILE A 109 22.10 0.42 -21.66
CA ILE A 109 21.35 0.96 -22.81
C ILE A 109 20.41 2.09 -22.37
N LEU A 110 19.65 1.90 -21.27
CA LEU A 110 18.72 2.90 -20.75
C LEU A 110 19.43 4.18 -20.27
N VAL A 111 20.64 4.06 -19.71
CA VAL A 111 21.44 5.22 -19.30
C VAL A 111 22.01 5.98 -20.51
N CYS A 112 22.44 5.26 -21.55
CA CYS A 112 22.91 5.87 -22.80
C CYS A 112 21.77 6.63 -23.53
N TYR A 113 20.56 6.06 -23.51
CA TYR A 113 19.38 6.55 -24.22
C TYR A 113 18.19 6.73 -23.25
N PRO A 114 18.16 7.81 -22.44
CA PRO A 114 17.10 8.03 -21.45
C PRO A 114 15.72 8.21 -22.08
N GLU A 115 15.65 8.64 -23.34
CA GLU A 115 14.41 8.73 -24.12
C GLU A 115 13.71 7.36 -24.28
N LEU A 116 14.43 6.24 -24.14
CA LEU A 116 13.88 4.88 -24.19
C LEU A 116 13.24 4.45 -22.85
N ILE A 117 13.42 5.18 -21.76
CA ILE A 117 12.88 4.79 -20.44
C ILE A 117 11.35 4.74 -20.49
N LEU A 118 10.69 5.81 -20.95
CA LEU A 118 9.24 5.85 -21.03
C LEU A 118 8.69 4.79 -22.00
N PRO A 119 9.17 4.68 -23.26
CA PRO A 119 8.75 3.63 -24.17
C PRO A 119 8.90 2.21 -23.62
N THR A 120 10.03 1.89 -22.97
CA THR A 120 10.25 0.56 -22.41
C THR A 120 9.30 0.26 -21.25
N VAL A 121 9.03 1.23 -20.36
CA VAL A 121 8.04 1.07 -19.29
C VAL A 121 6.64 0.84 -19.84
N PHE A 122 6.19 1.64 -20.84
CA PHE A 122 4.90 1.43 -21.49
C PHE A 122 4.82 0.09 -22.21
N LEU A 123 5.88 -0.33 -22.88
CA LEU A 123 5.96 -1.63 -23.55
C LEU A 123 5.88 -2.78 -22.54
N TYR A 124 6.56 -2.69 -21.40
CA TYR A 124 6.42 -3.68 -20.32
C TYR A 124 4.99 -3.71 -19.76
N MET A 125 4.37 -2.56 -19.49
CA MET A 125 2.97 -2.50 -19.04
C MET A 125 2.01 -3.12 -20.06
N PHE A 126 2.24 -2.85 -21.36
CA PHE A 126 1.47 -3.45 -22.44
C PHE A 126 1.63 -4.96 -22.48
N LEU A 127 2.86 -5.48 -22.47
CA LEU A 127 3.15 -6.92 -22.49
C LEU A 127 2.55 -7.62 -21.27
N ILE A 128 2.70 -7.03 -20.08
CA ILE A 128 2.10 -7.54 -18.84
C ILE A 128 0.57 -7.54 -18.96
N GLY A 129 -0.03 -6.48 -19.50
CA GLY A 129 -1.48 -6.40 -19.74
C GLY A 129 -1.98 -7.48 -20.69
N VAL A 130 -1.31 -7.68 -21.83
CA VAL A 130 -1.63 -8.73 -22.82
C VAL A 130 -1.42 -10.12 -22.23
N TRP A 131 -0.36 -10.33 -21.45
CA TRP A 131 -0.12 -11.59 -20.76
C TRP A 131 -1.21 -11.90 -19.73
N ASN A 132 -1.56 -10.91 -18.90
CA ASN A 132 -2.61 -11.02 -17.90
C ASN A 132 -4.00 -11.23 -18.53
N PHE A 133 -4.23 -10.76 -19.76
CA PHE A 133 -5.47 -11.02 -20.49
C PHE A 133 -5.74 -12.52 -20.69
N ARG A 134 -4.69 -13.35 -20.81
CA ARG A 134 -4.84 -14.80 -20.89
C ARG A 134 -5.41 -15.40 -19.60
N PHE A 135 -5.03 -14.83 -18.46
CA PHE A 135 -5.43 -15.27 -17.11
C PHE A 135 -6.60 -14.46 -16.56
N ARG A 136 -7.31 -13.72 -17.40
CA ARG A 136 -8.42 -12.86 -16.95
C ARG A 136 -9.52 -13.69 -16.28
N PRO A 137 -10.11 -13.22 -15.17
CA PRO A 137 -11.32 -13.81 -14.63
C PRO A 137 -12.42 -13.81 -15.70
N ARG A 138 -13.08 -14.96 -15.89
CA ARG A 138 -14.19 -15.10 -16.85
C ARG A 138 -15.56 -14.92 -16.21
N ASN A 139 -15.63 -15.00 -14.89
CA ASN A 139 -16.86 -14.86 -14.14
C ASN A 139 -17.18 -13.37 -13.93
N PRO A 140 -18.46 -12.97 -13.92
CA PRO A 140 -18.84 -11.62 -13.52
C PRO A 140 -18.36 -11.33 -12.09
N PRO A 141 -18.13 -10.05 -11.74
CA PRO A 141 -17.82 -9.68 -10.36
C PRO A 141 -18.85 -10.28 -9.42
N HIS A 142 -18.41 -11.14 -8.51
CA HIS A 142 -19.26 -11.79 -7.52
C HIS A 142 -18.77 -11.43 -6.12
N MET A 143 -19.59 -11.73 -5.11
CA MET A 143 -19.17 -11.58 -3.73
C MET A 143 -18.06 -12.60 -3.45
N ASP A 144 -16.84 -12.11 -3.25
CA ASP A 144 -15.68 -12.95 -2.94
C ASP A 144 -15.60 -13.20 -1.44
N THR A 145 -16.00 -14.40 -1.01
CA THR A 145 -15.93 -14.87 0.39
C THR A 145 -14.49 -14.88 0.91
N LYS A 146 -13.51 -15.21 0.07
CA LYS A 146 -12.08 -15.15 0.42
C LYS A 146 -11.57 -13.72 0.59
N LEU A 147 -11.94 -12.82 -0.33
CA LEU A 147 -11.52 -11.42 -0.29
C LEU A 147 -12.10 -10.68 0.91
N SER A 148 -13.36 -10.98 1.23
CA SER A 148 -14.06 -10.47 2.42
C SER A 148 -13.66 -11.17 3.72
N TRP A 149 -12.72 -12.12 3.66
CA TRP A 149 -12.25 -12.94 4.77
C TRP A 149 -13.38 -13.73 5.47
N ALA A 150 -14.49 -14.00 4.77
CA ALA A 150 -15.69 -14.66 5.28
C ALA A 150 -15.52 -16.16 5.57
N GLU A 151 -14.57 -16.84 4.92
CA GLU A 151 -14.33 -18.29 5.09
C GLU A 151 -13.53 -18.66 6.34
N ALA A 152 -12.74 -17.72 6.87
CA ALA A 152 -11.85 -17.98 8.00
C ALA A 152 -12.31 -17.28 9.30
N VAL A 153 -13.50 -16.67 9.28
CA VAL A 153 -14.07 -15.88 10.37
C VAL A 153 -14.26 -16.72 11.61
N ALA A 154 -13.74 -16.24 12.74
CA ALA A 154 -14.02 -16.85 14.02
C ALA A 154 -15.45 -16.51 14.47
N ALA A 155 -16.15 -17.44 15.11
CA ALA A 155 -17.57 -17.29 15.46
C ALA A 155 -17.85 -16.01 16.29
N ASP A 156 -16.88 -15.58 17.10
CA ASP A 156 -16.94 -14.37 17.91
C ASP A 156 -16.83 -13.06 17.10
N GLU A 157 -16.14 -13.08 15.94
CA GLU A 157 -16.05 -11.95 15.00
C GLU A 157 -17.35 -11.79 14.21
N LEU A 158 -18.00 -12.90 13.85
CA LEU A 158 -19.32 -12.84 13.22
C LEU A 158 -20.37 -12.35 14.22
N ASP A 159 -20.31 -12.81 15.46
CA ASP A 159 -21.17 -12.35 16.56
C ASP A 159 -20.96 -10.86 16.92
N GLU A 160 -19.78 -10.29 16.61
CA GLU A 160 -19.51 -8.85 16.76
C GLU A 160 -20.22 -8.02 15.68
N GLU A 161 -20.37 -8.56 14.46
CA GLU A 161 -21.06 -7.86 13.36
C GLU A 161 -22.57 -7.79 13.54
N PHE A 162 -23.15 -8.77 14.22
CA PHE A 162 -24.60 -8.84 14.47
C PHE A 162 -25.00 -8.30 15.85
N ASP A 163 -24.05 -7.84 16.66
CA ASP A 163 -24.36 -7.19 17.94
C ASP A 163 -24.80 -5.74 17.71
N THR A 164 -25.86 -5.32 18.41
CA THR A 164 -26.35 -3.95 18.33
C THR A 164 -25.45 -3.00 19.10
N PHE A 165 -25.51 -1.71 18.77
CA PHE A 165 -24.90 -0.66 19.58
C PHE A 165 -25.98 0.06 20.41
N PRO A 166 -25.94 0.03 21.76
CA PRO A 166 -24.93 -0.57 22.64
C PRO A 166 -25.03 -2.12 22.75
N THR A 167 -23.90 -2.76 23.09
CA THR A 167 -23.72 -4.23 23.16
C THR A 167 -24.75 -4.92 24.04
N THR A 168 -25.31 -6.02 23.54
CA THR A 168 -26.22 -6.91 24.30
C THR A 168 -25.48 -8.08 24.96
N LYS A 169 -24.19 -8.24 24.67
CA LYS A 169 -23.38 -9.37 25.12
C LYS A 169 -22.93 -9.25 26.58
N ALA A 170 -22.65 -10.40 27.19
CA ALA A 170 -22.10 -10.48 28.54
C ALA A 170 -20.75 -9.74 28.65
N GLN A 171 -20.49 -9.18 29.84
CA GLN A 171 -19.31 -8.33 30.09
C GLN A 171 -17.98 -9.04 29.77
N ASP A 172 -17.88 -10.35 30.01
CA ASP A 172 -16.66 -11.12 29.74
C ASP A 172 -16.33 -11.19 28.24
N VAL A 173 -17.35 -11.29 27.39
CA VAL A 173 -17.19 -11.32 25.92
C VAL A 173 -16.73 -9.95 25.43
N VAL A 174 -17.31 -8.88 25.97
CA VAL A 174 -16.91 -7.50 25.66
C VAL A 174 -15.46 -7.25 26.07
N ARG A 175 -15.06 -7.73 27.26
CA ARG A 175 -13.69 -7.62 27.76
C ARG A 175 -12.70 -8.35 26.86
N MET A 176 -13.01 -9.58 26.44
CA MET A 176 -12.18 -10.35 25.51
C MET A 176 -12.02 -9.63 24.17
N ARG A 177 -13.12 -9.10 23.59
CA ARG A 177 -13.07 -8.33 22.34
C ARG A 177 -12.23 -7.06 22.47
N TYR A 178 -12.35 -6.36 23.59
CA TYR A 178 -11.54 -5.19 23.91
C TYR A 178 -10.06 -5.52 24.03
N ASP A 179 -9.69 -6.56 24.77
CA ASP A 179 -8.29 -6.98 24.94
C ASP A 179 -7.67 -7.41 23.59
N ARG A 180 -8.45 -8.10 22.75
CA ARG A 180 -8.05 -8.40 21.37
C ARG A 180 -7.80 -7.14 20.56
N LEU A 181 -8.72 -6.19 20.56
CA LEU A 181 -8.57 -4.91 19.86
C LEU A 181 -7.33 -4.16 20.36
N ARG A 182 -7.10 -4.13 21.67
CA ARG A 182 -5.93 -3.52 22.31
C ARG A 182 -4.63 -4.18 21.85
N SER A 183 -4.59 -5.50 21.67
CA SER A 183 -3.42 -6.21 21.17
C SER A 183 -3.09 -5.83 19.72
N VAL A 184 -4.10 -5.69 18.86
CA VAL A 184 -3.94 -5.28 17.45
C VAL A 184 -3.53 -3.82 17.38
N ALA A 185 -4.20 -2.95 18.14
CA ALA A 185 -3.85 -1.54 18.26
C ALA A 185 -2.42 -1.34 18.75
N GLY A 186 -1.95 -2.17 19.69
CA GLY A 186 -0.55 -2.15 20.15
C GLY A 186 0.45 -2.44 19.04
N ARG A 187 0.17 -3.43 18.17
CA ARG A 187 1.02 -3.71 16.99
C ARG A 187 1.03 -2.57 15.99
N ILE A 188 -0.15 -2.00 15.72
CA ILE A 188 -0.28 -0.83 14.84
C ILE A 188 0.49 0.36 15.43
N GLN A 189 0.38 0.59 16.73
CA GLN A 189 1.11 1.65 17.45
C GLN A 189 2.63 1.46 17.31
N THR A 190 3.15 0.24 17.43
CA THR A 190 4.58 -0.03 17.19
C THR A 190 4.99 0.33 15.76
N VAL A 191 4.23 -0.11 14.75
CA VAL A 191 4.53 0.18 13.34
C VAL A 191 4.45 1.67 13.03
N VAL A 192 3.43 2.36 13.54
CA VAL A 192 3.28 3.82 13.39
C VAL A 192 4.42 4.56 14.11
N GLY A 193 4.81 4.10 15.29
CA GLY A 193 5.95 4.65 16.05
C GLY A 193 7.28 4.47 15.31
N ASP A 194 7.50 3.33 14.68
CA ASP A 194 8.67 3.08 13.83
C ASP A 194 8.68 4.03 12.63
N ILE A 195 7.55 4.19 11.93
CA ILE A 195 7.41 5.13 10.81
C ILE A 195 7.68 6.57 11.25
N ALA A 196 7.11 6.99 12.38
CA ALA A 196 7.34 8.31 12.95
C ALA A 196 8.83 8.53 13.26
N THR A 197 9.48 7.55 13.89
CA THR A 197 10.92 7.59 14.20
C THR A 197 11.77 7.75 12.93
N GLN A 198 11.46 7.01 11.86
CA GLN A 198 12.17 7.15 10.57
C GLN A 198 11.94 8.54 9.95
N GLY A 199 10.71 9.04 9.99
CA GLY A 199 10.35 10.37 9.48
C GLY A 199 11.04 11.50 10.26
N GLU A 200 11.09 11.38 11.59
CA GLU A 200 11.77 12.34 12.46
C GLU A 200 13.27 12.37 12.23
N ARG A 201 13.91 11.20 12.00
CA ARG A 201 15.33 11.15 11.61
C ARG A 201 15.57 11.83 10.28
N PHE A 202 14.65 11.67 9.32
CA PHE A 202 14.75 12.35 8.02
C PHE A 202 14.59 13.87 8.17
N GLN A 203 13.61 14.34 8.93
CA GLN A 203 13.49 15.76 9.29
C GLN A 203 14.72 16.26 10.08
N GLY A 204 15.27 15.37 10.91
CA GLY A 204 16.49 15.55 11.68
C GLY A 204 17.68 16.00 10.84
N LEU A 205 17.81 15.50 9.61
CA LEU A 205 18.91 15.79 8.69
C LEU A 205 19.04 17.28 8.32
N LEU A 206 17.95 18.05 8.36
CA LEU A 206 17.93 19.47 8.01
C LEU A 206 17.54 20.38 9.19
N SER A 207 17.14 19.81 10.32
CA SER A 207 16.64 20.56 11.48
C SER A 207 17.74 21.18 12.35
N TRP A 208 19.02 20.96 12.03
CA TRP A 208 20.20 21.39 12.82
C TRP A 208 20.21 20.92 14.29
N ARG A 209 19.35 19.96 14.67
CA ARG A 209 19.24 19.43 16.02
C ARG A 209 20.54 18.75 16.50
N ASP A 210 21.24 18.08 15.59
CA ASP A 210 22.64 17.70 15.75
C ASP A 210 23.48 18.50 14.74
N PRO A 211 24.19 19.55 15.19
CA PRO A 211 24.97 20.42 14.31
C PRO A 211 26.08 19.68 13.55
N ARG A 212 26.65 18.62 14.14
CA ARG A 212 27.73 17.84 13.50
C ARG A 212 27.17 16.95 12.40
N ALA A 213 26.05 16.26 12.68
CA ALA A 213 25.42 15.41 11.69
C ALA A 213 24.85 16.24 10.52
N THR A 214 24.13 17.32 10.84
CA THR A 214 23.52 18.21 9.84
C THR A 214 24.58 18.87 8.96
N SER A 215 25.69 19.37 9.53
CA SER A 215 26.77 19.95 8.73
C SER A 215 27.44 18.95 7.78
N LEU A 216 27.73 17.72 8.25
CA LEU A 216 28.25 16.66 7.38
C LEU A 216 27.29 16.34 6.23
N PHE A 217 25.99 16.26 6.51
CA PHE A 217 24.97 16.00 5.50
C PHE A 217 24.84 17.15 4.50
N VAL A 218 24.81 18.40 4.95
CA VAL A 218 24.74 19.60 4.09
C VAL A 218 25.99 19.71 3.21
N MET A 219 27.18 19.48 3.76
CA MET A 219 28.42 19.46 2.98
C MET A 219 28.43 18.33 1.96
N PHE A 220 27.97 17.13 2.34
CA PHE A 220 27.79 16.02 1.40
C PHE A 220 26.83 16.40 0.27
N CYS A 221 25.67 16.99 0.58
CA CYS A 221 24.71 17.46 -0.42
C CYS A 221 25.32 18.52 -1.34
N PHE A 222 26.11 19.45 -0.81
CA PHE A 222 26.81 20.46 -1.61
C PHE A 222 27.82 19.83 -2.58
N VAL A 223 28.65 18.90 -2.10
CA VAL A 223 29.62 18.16 -2.94
C VAL A 223 28.90 17.38 -4.04
N VAL A 224 27.81 16.67 -3.70
CA VAL A 224 27.00 15.94 -4.67
C VAL A 224 26.37 16.88 -5.70
N ALA A 225 25.86 18.04 -5.28
CA ALA A 225 25.30 19.04 -6.20
C ALA A 225 26.34 19.57 -7.18
N VAL A 226 27.55 19.92 -6.71
CA VAL A 226 28.66 20.35 -7.58
C VAL A 226 29.08 19.23 -8.53
N ALA A 227 29.21 18.00 -8.05
CA ALA A 227 29.56 16.86 -8.87
C ALA A 227 28.52 16.58 -9.97
N LEU A 228 27.22 16.68 -9.64
CA LEU A 228 26.11 16.53 -10.60
C LEU A 228 26.02 17.68 -11.60
N TYR A 229 26.46 18.89 -11.23
CA TYR A 229 26.50 20.03 -12.13
C TYR A 229 27.63 19.88 -13.17
N ILE A 230 28.81 19.43 -12.75
CA ILE A 230 29.99 19.28 -13.62
C ILE A 230 29.90 18.02 -14.47
N THR A 231 29.38 16.93 -13.92
CA THR A 231 29.38 15.61 -14.56
C THR A 231 28.06 15.39 -15.30
N PRO A 232 28.06 14.91 -16.56
CA PRO A 232 26.82 14.57 -17.23
C PRO A 232 26.08 13.48 -16.45
N PHE A 233 24.77 13.68 -16.24
CA PHE A 233 23.91 12.79 -15.46
C PHE A 233 24.05 11.31 -15.85
N LYS A 234 24.27 11.03 -17.14
CA LYS A 234 24.50 9.67 -17.68
C LYS A 234 25.67 8.96 -16.99
N MET A 235 26.80 9.64 -16.80
CA MET A 235 27.99 9.04 -16.18
C MET A 235 27.76 8.78 -14.70
N VAL A 236 27.08 9.70 -14.01
CA VAL A 236 26.74 9.53 -12.59
C VAL A 236 25.77 8.37 -12.40
N ALA A 237 24.73 8.28 -13.22
CA ALA A 237 23.77 7.17 -13.20
C ALA A 237 24.47 5.83 -13.47
N LEU A 238 25.35 5.78 -14.47
CA LEU A 238 26.10 4.57 -14.83
C LEU A 238 26.99 4.09 -13.67
N VAL A 239 27.80 4.98 -13.09
CA VAL A 239 28.68 4.64 -11.97
C VAL A 239 27.87 4.22 -10.75
N ALA A 240 26.82 4.97 -10.41
CA ALA A 240 25.94 4.63 -9.27
C ALA A 240 25.27 3.27 -9.46
N GLY A 241 24.75 2.99 -10.65
CA GLY A 241 24.11 1.71 -10.96
C GLY A 241 25.10 0.53 -10.94
N LEU A 242 26.31 0.70 -11.48
CA LEU A 242 27.35 -0.33 -11.40
C LEU A 242 27.81 -0.59 -9.96
N LEU A 243 27.93 0.44 -9.13
CA LEU A 243 28.23 0.27 -7.71
C LEU A 243 27.09 -0.45 -6.96
N TRP A 244 25.84 -0.12 -7.29
CA TRP A 244 24.66 -0.76 -6.69
C TRP A 244 24.51 -2.22 -7.10
N LEU A 245 24.73 -2.54 -8.38
CA LEU A 245 24.62 -3.89 -8.93
C LEU A 245 25.92 -4.71 -8.80
N ARG A 246 26.97 -4.13 -8.21
CA ARG A 246 28.30 -4.75 -8.05
C ARG A 246 28.21 -6.17 -7.50
N HIS A 247 29.05 -7.05 -8.02
CA HIS A 247 29.15 -8.45 -7.62
C HIS A 247 29.28 -8.60 -6.09
N PRO A 248 28.55 -9.53 -5.44
CA PRO A 248 28.49 -9.67 -3.99
C PRO A 248 29.85 -9.91 -3.33
N LYS A 249 30.82 -10.53 -4.03
CA LYS A 249 32.22 -10.69 -3.53
C LYS A 249 32.88 -9.38 -3.13
N PHE A 250 32.50 -8.27 -3.76
CA PHE A 250 33.06 -6.96 -3.42
C PHE A 250 32.23 -6.24 -2.35
N ARG A 251 31.06 -6.73 -1.94
CA ARG A 251 30.24 -6.06 -0.91
C ARG A 251 30.73 -6.44 0.48
N SER A 252 30.93 -5.45 1.35
CA SER A 252 31.18 -5.71 2.77
C SER A 252 29.87 -6.19 3.42
N LYS A 253 29.98 -7.13 4.36
CA LYS A 253 28.83 -7.62 5.16
C LYS A 253 28.47 -6.68 6.32
N LEU A 254 29.26 -5.62 6.51
CA LEU A 254 29.08 -4.63 7.56
C LEU A 254 28.02 -3.59 7.14
N PRO A 255 27.26 -3.02 8.09
CA PRO A 255 26.31 -1.96 7.78
C PRO A 255 27.03 -0.76 7.16
N SER A 256 26.47 -0.23 6.07
CA SER A 256 27.04 0.92 5.37
C SER A 256 27.18 2.14 6.28
N VAL A 257 28.19 2.96 6.05
CA VAL A 257 28.42 4.25 6.75
C VAL A 257 27.17 5.13 6.78
N PRO A 258 26.42 5.37 5.68
CA PRO A 258 25.18 6.15 5.72
C PRO A 258 24.08 5.50 6.56
N SER A 259 23.98 4.16 6.57
CA SER A 259 23.02 3.46 7.44
C SER A 259 23.35 3.62 8.92
N ASN A 260 24.64 3.56 9.28
CA ASN A 260 25.10 3.79 10.65
C ASN A 260 24.88 5.24 11.08
N PHE A 261 25.16 6.20 10.19
CA PHE A 261 24.90 7.62 10.41
C PHE A 261 23.41 7.87 10.66
N PHE A 262 22.54 7.36 9.78
CA PHE A 262 21.09 7.56 9.90
C PHE A 262 20.50 6.92 11.16
N ARG A 263 20.96 5.72 11.54
CA ARG A 263 20.53 5.05 12.78
C ARG A 263 20.95 5.80 14.05
N ARG A 264 22.01 6.61 13.99
CA ARG A 264 22.51 7.41 15.12
C ARG A 264 21.87 8.79 15.22
N LEU A 265 21.07 9.20 14.24
CA LEU A 265 20.35 10.46 14.31
C LEU A 265 19.31 10.42 15.44
N PRO A 266 19.19 11.51 16.22
CA PRO A 266 18.26 11.58 17.33
C PRO A 266 16.83 11.47 16.83
N SER A 267 16.01 10.71 17.56
CA SER A 267 14.56 10.65 17.35
C SER A 267 13.84 11.36 18.50
N ARG A 268 12.59 11.79 18.30
CA ARG A 268 11.79 12.35 19.41
C ARG A 268 11.16 11.25 20.26
N ALA A 269 11.16 10.00 19.80
CA ALA A 269 10.80 8.85 20.60
C ALA A 269 11.63 8.79 21.90
N ASP A 270 12.92 9.14 21.86
CA ASP A 270 13.80 9.19 23.03
C ASP A 270 13.43 10.32 24.04
N SER A 271 12.54 11.23 23.66
CA SER A 271 12.02 12.32 24.50
C SER A 271 10.58 12.13 24.96
N MET A 272 9.97 10.99 24.62
CA MET A 272 8.64 10.62 25.10
C MET A 272 8.76 9.86 26.44
N LEU A 273 7.76 10.05 27.31
CA LEU A 273 7.61 9.35 28.60
C LEU A 273 7.17 7.90 28.42
#